data_AF-A0A166C8U0-F1
#
_entry.id   AF-A0A166C8U0-F1
#
_cell.length_a   1.000
_cell.length_b   1.000
_cell.length_c   1.000
_cell.angle_alpha   90.00
_cell.angle_beta   90.00
_cell.angle_gamma   90.00
#
_symmetry.space_group_name_H-M   'P 1'
#
loop_
_entity.id
_entity.type
_entity.pdbx_description
1 polymer ?
#
loop_
_entity_poly.entity_id
_entity_poly.type
_entity_poly.pdbx_seq_one_letter_code
_entity_poly.pdbx_strand_id
1 'polypeptide(L)'
;MLCPKCKTENSDSAKFCKTCGAPLNSKTMSHKNVINSFSSDEINNKNKKILIAILAIVVVSLAGAFIFSSGILGSNEIPLETQNFEIFKIDAPVGSKFIEYTSMPSYANIGGFILLENVGNYSQEVFMLGVSTLEFSLPPSNFALVDGEGDIKIYENSSVNLYLVERTIDGYTFSLMGNNLDLLKKMINSVEITDKNALAKQSSSQSTSNNNPTSSSNPTSSPLTIQGGSFSTGSGLSDKTEASIYVGSEHAGEKVTIQIYYSRDGNSLNSGNMVQKTVDSSGYIHVNSADSYKYYPDYATVNVYDSSGNLQDSVSVNLSPTSGTQTF
;
A
#
# COMPACT_ATOMS: atom_id res chain seq x y z
N MET A 1 11.55 36.64 5.18
CA MET A 1 10.71 36.23 6.33
C MET A 1 11.37 35.12 7.13
N LEU A 2 11.15 35.07 8.44
CA LEU A 2 11.72 34.02 9.31
C LEU A 2 10.81 32.81 9.39
N CYS A 3 11.39 31.61 9.35
CA CYS A 3 10.63 30.38 9.55
C CYS A 3 10.01 30.34 10.96
N PRO A 4 8.69 30.11 11.12
CA PRO A 4 8.09 30.05 12.44
C PRO A 4 8.62 28.87 13.27
N LYS A 5 9.01 27.76 12.60
CA LYS A 5 9.48 26.50 13.21
C LYS A 5 10.96 26.54 13.61
N CYS A 6 11.87 26.84 12.68
CA CYS A 6 13.32 26.75 12.92
C CYS A 6 14.06 28.09 12.91
N LYS A 7 13.33 29.21 12.76
CA LYS A 7 13.86 30.59 12.76
C LYS A 7 14.85 30.94 11.65
N THR A 8 15.12 30.04 10.69
CA THR A 8 15.94 30.34 9.52
C THR A 8 15.33 31.46 8.68
N GLU A 9 16.18 32.34 8.15
CA GLU A 9 15.77 33.39 7.20
C GLU A 9 15.54 32.84 5.79
N ASN A 10 14.38 33.17 5.24
CA ASN A 10 13.93 32.79 3.91
C ASN A 10 13.51 34.05 3.13
N SER A 11 13.45 33.96 1.81
CA SER A 11 12.94 35.06 0.99
C SER A 11 11.48 35.39 1.34
N ASP A 12 11.05 36.63 1.14
CA ASP A 12 9.67 37.06 1.46
C ASP A 12 8.60 36.43 0.55
N SER A 13 9.01 35.83 -0.56
CA SER A 13 8.15 35.03 -1.44
C SER A 13 8.20 33.52 -1.17
N ALA A 14 9.04 33.06 -0.22
CA ALA A 14 9.19 31.64 0.08
C ALA A 14 7.92 31.07 0.72
N LYS A 15 7.39 29.99 0.13
CA LYS A 15 6.22 29.27 0.67
C LYS A 15 6.58 28.27 1.76
N PHE A 16 7.81 27.76 1.76
CA PHE A 16 8.34 26.79 2.72
C PHE A 16 9.78 27.13 3.12
N CYS A 17 10.21 26.65 4.27
CA CYS A 17 11.55 26.90 4.77
C CYS A 17 12.59 26.08 4.02
N LYS A 18 13.63 26.75 3.50
CA LYS A 18 14.75 26.13 2.77
C LYS A 18 15.57 25.11 3.58
N THR A 19 15.45 25.14 4.91
CA THR A 19 16.27 24.30 5.80
C THR A 19 15.47 23.18 6.44
N CYS A 20 14.22 23.42 6.84
CA CYS A 20 13.41 22.42 7.55
C CYS A 20 12.10 22.04 6.86
N GLY A 21 11.80 22.63 5.69
CA GLY A 21 10.61 22.33 4.91
C GLY A 21 9.28 22.88 5.44
N ALA A 22 9.25 23.52 6.63
CA ALA A 22 8.00 24.00 7.22
C ALA A 22 7.33 25.12 6.39
N PRO A 23 5.99 25.14 6.24
CA PRO A 23 5.27 26.18 5.51
C PRO A 23 5.41 27.54 6.19
N LEU A 24 5.60 28.59 5.39
CA LEU A 24 5.87 29.95 5.85
C LEU A 24 4.65 30.87 5.74
N ASN A 25 3.66 30.50 4.92
CA ASN A 25 2.41 31.25 4.73
C ASN A 25 1.19 30.40 5.06
N SER A 26 0.90 30.19 6.35
CA SER A 26 -0.43 29.79 6.79
C SER A 26 -1.18 31.03 7.26
N LYS A 27 -2.20 31.46 6.50
CA LYS A 27 -3.28 32.25 7.10
C LYS A 27 -3.96 31.34 8.13
N THR A 28 -3.77 31.65 9.39
CA THR A 28 -4.37 30.95 10.53
C THR A 28 -5.89 31.00 10.41
N MET A 29 -6.55 29.88 10.07
CA MET A 29 -7.99 29.73 10.32
C MET A 29 -8.16 29.31 11.78
N SER A 30 -8.47 30.31 12.61
CA SER A 30 -8.88 30.12 14.00
C SER A 30 -10.21 29.37 14.04
N HIS A 31 -10.20 28.16 14.59
CA HIS A 31 -11.40 27.44 15.01
C HIS A 31 -12.08 28.22 16.14
N LYS A 32 -13.05 29.08 15.82
CA LYS A 32 -14.02 29.59 16.79
C LYS A 32 -15.33 30.01 16.10
N ASN A 33 -16.41 29.35 16.52
CA ASN A 33 -17.83 29.66 16.32
C ASN A 33 -18.49 29.24 15.00
N VAL A 34 -19.18 28.09 15.03
CA VAL A 34 -20.41 27.89 14.26
C VAL A 34 -21.48 27.37 15.22
N ILE A 35 -22.11 28.29 15.94
CA ILE A 35 -23.45 28.10 16.52
C ILE A 35 -24.17 29.44 16.33
N ASN A 36 -25.44 29.35 15.91
CA ASN A 36 -26.44 30.41 15.67
C ASN A 36 -26.56 30.91 14.23
N SER A 37 -27.41 30.23 13.45
CA SER A 37 -28.43 30.93 12.65
C SER A 37 -29.46 29.93 12.07
N PHE A 38 -30.52 29.65 12.82
CA PHE A 38 -31.82 29.32 12.21
C PHE A 38 -32.91 30.00 13.04
N SER A 39 -33.23 31.23 12.64
CA SER A 39 -34.49 31.86 13.02
C SER A 39 -35.62 31.20 12.24
N SER A 40 -36.69 30.87 12.93
CA SER A 40 -37.92 30.33 12.38
C SER A 40 -38.75 31.46 11.78
N ASP A 41 -39.04 31.40 10.49
CA ASP A 41 -40.13 32.15 9.88
C ASP A 41 -41.22 31.18 9.39
N GLU A 42 -42.47 31.59 9.64
CA GLU A 42 -43.73 30.90 9.38
C GLU A 42 -43.90 30.41 7.93
N ILE A 43 -44.45 29.20 7.74
CA ILE A 43 -44.88 28.72 6.41
C ILE A 43 -46.35 28.29 6.41
N ASN A 44 -47.07 28.90 5.46
CA ASN A 44 -48.50 28.79 5.11
C ASN A 44 -48.95 27.35 4.70
N ASN A 45 -50.20 27.03 5.05
CA ASN A 45 -50.87 25.72 5.08
C ASN A 45 -51.01 24.99 3.72
N LYS A 46 -50.79 25.64 2.55
CA LYS A 46 -50.75 24.95 1.24
C LYS A 46 -49.46 24.15 1.03
N ASN A 47 -48.38 24.54 1.70
CA ASN A 47 -47.11 23.82 1.65
C ASN A 47 -47.11 22.59 2.57
N LYS A 48 -48.11 22.41 3.44
CA LYS A 48 -48.19 21.26 4.35
C LYS A 48 -48.40 19.94 3.61
N LYS A 49 -49.16 19.92 2.51
CA LYS A 49 -49.35 18.71 1.69
C LYS A 49 -48.11 18.37 0.85
N ILE A 50 -47.40 19.38 0.37
CA ILE A 50 -46.14 19.22 -0.39
C ILE A 50 -44.99 18.84 0.56
N LEU A 51 -44.94 19.41 1.76
CA LEU A 51 -43.96 19.06 2.80
C LEU A 51 -44.20 17.65 3.35
N ILE A 52 -45.45 17.21 3.51
CA ILE A 52 -45.79 15.83 3.89
C ILE A 52 -45.46 14.84 2.76
N ALA A 53 -45.65 15.22 1.48
CA ALA A 53 -45.26 14.37 0.35
C ALA A 53 -43.73 14.25 0.23
N ILE A 54 -42.98 15.34 0.46
CA ILE A 54 -41.51 15.34 0.49
C ILE A 54 -41.00 14.59 1.72
N LEU A 55 -41.62 14.75 2.90
CA LEU A 55 -41.30 13.94 4.09
C LEU A 55 -41.64 12.46 3.89
N ALA A 56 -42.71 12.10 3.18
CA ALA A 56 -43.01 10.70 2.85
C ALA A 56 -41.98 10.12 1.87
N ILE A 57 -41.52 10.90 0.88
CA ILE A 57 -40.46 10.48 -0.06
C ILE A 57 -39.11 10.39 0.66
N VAL A 58 -38.80 11.32 1.55
CA VAL A 58 -37.58 11.30 2.39
C VAL A 58 -37.65 10.17 3.42
N VAL A 59 -38.82 9.83 3.97
CA VAL A 59 -39.00 8.69 4.88
C VAL A 59 -39.03 7.35 4.13
N VAL A 60 -39.48 7.27 2.87
CA VAL A 60 -39.38 6.06 2.04
C VAL A 60 -37.98 5.88 1.45
N SER A 61 -37.25 6.95 1.16
CA SER A 61 -35.83 6.87 0.77
C SER A 61 -34.91 6.67 1.98
N LEU A 62 -35.26 7.24 3.15
CA LEU A 62 -34.61 6.90 4.41
C LEU A 62 -34.99 5.52 4.89
N ALA A 63 -36.22 5.02 4.71
CA ALA A 63 -36.58 3.63 5.03
C ALA A 63 -36.03 2.66 3.97
N GLY A 64 -35.89 3.06 2.71
CA GLY A 64 -35.13 2.30 1.70
C GLY A 64 -33.64 2.24 2.03
N ALA A 65 -33.09 3.29 2.67
CA ALA A 65 -31.73 3.32 3.20
C ALA A 65 -31.58 2.74 4.62
N PHE A 66 -32.65 2.69 5.42
CA PHE A 66 -32.68 2.16 6.80
C PHE A 66 -33.16 0.72 6.90
N ILE A 67 -33.86 0.19 5.90
CA ILE A 67 -34.13 -1.25 5.77
C ILE A 67 -32.86 -1.98 5.29
N PHE A 68 -31.82 -1.27 4.86
CA PHE A 68 -30.45 -1.81 4.81
C PHE A 68 -29.69 -1.74 6.13
N SER A 69 -30.25 -1.13 7.20
CA SER A 69 -29.54 -0.96 8.49
C SER A 69 -30.38 -1.24 9.75
N SER A 70 -31.49 -1.97 9.64
CA SER A 70 -32.14 -2.54 10.83
C SER A 70 -32.57 -3.99 10.57
N GLY A 71 -31.64 -4.90 10.91
CA GLY A 71 -31.88 -6.32 10.89
C GLY A 71 -32.91 -6.73 11.94
N ILE A 72 -34.06 -7.24 11.49
CA ILE A 72 -34.87 -8.23 12.19
C ILE A 72 -35.47 -9.17 11.13
N LEU A 73 -34.87 -10.37 11.03
CA LEU A 73 -35.40 -11.68 10.60
C LEU A 73 -34.47 -12.41 9.61
N GLY A 74 -33.83 -13.46 10.14
CA GLY A 74 -32.86 -14.30 9.47
C GLY A 74 -31.46 -14.02 10.02
N SER A 75 -30.84 -15.00 10.66
CA SER A 75 -29.38 -15.03 10.77
C SER A 75 -28.83 -15.11 9.34
N ASN A 76 -28.77 -13.98 8.64
CA ASN A 76 -28.15 -13.89 7.32
C ASN A 76 -26.65 -13.96 7.58
N GLU A 77 -26.16 -15.18 7.76
CA GLU A 77 -24.73 -15.44 7.72
C GLU A 77 -24.18 -14.83 6.44
N ILE A 78 -23.15 -13.99 6.57
CA ILE A 78 -22.45 -13.44 5.42
C ILE A 78 -21.88 -14.64 4.64
N PRO A 79 -22.33 -14.87 3.39
CA PRO A 79 -21.85 -16.00 2.61
C PRO A 79 -20.36 -15.80 2.34
N LEU A 80 -19.58 -16.86 2.52
CA LEU A 80 -18.14 -16.86 2.27
C LEU A 80 -17.80 -17.66 1.02
N GLU A 81 -16.74 -17.26 0.34
CA GLU A 81 -16.09 -17.98 -0.75
C GLU A 81 -14.58 -18.03 -0.50
N THR A 82 -13.96 -19.15 -0.88
CA THR A 82 -12.51 -19.31 -0.77
C THR A 82 -11.81 -18.45 -1.82
N GLN A 83 -10.98 -17.52 -1.37
CA GLN A 83 -10.07 -16.73 -2.20
C GLN A 83 -8.64 -17.26 -2.09
N ASN A 84 -7.92 -17.32 -3.21
CA ASN A 84 -6.56 -17.86 -3.30
C ASN A 84 -5.56 -16.74 -3.58
N PHE A 85 -4.51 -16.66 -2.77
CA PHE A 85 -3.46 -15.62 -2.79
C PHE A 85 -2.07 -16.23 -2.99
N GLU A 86 -1.98 -17.21 -3.90
CA GLU A 86 -0.78 -18.00 -4.23
C GLU A 86 -0.23 -18.85 -3.06
N ILE A 87 0.24 -18.21 -1.98
CA ILE A 87 0.89 -18.86 -0.82
C ILE A 87 -0.11 -19.25 0.27
N PHE A 88 -1.30 -18.67 0.26
CA PHE A 88 -2.39 -19.03 1.17
C PHE A 88 -3.75 -18.91 0.48
N LYS A 89 -4.75 -19.52 1.10
CA LYS A 89 -6.16 -19.29 0.79
C LYS A 89 -6.91 -18.94 2.08
N ILE A 90 -8.00 -18.21 1.92
CA ILE A 90 -8.86 -17.75 3.02
C ILE A 90 -10.30 -17.67 2.53
N ASP A 91 -11.25 -18.06 3.36
CA ASP A 91 -12.66 -17.80 3.08
C ASP A 91 -12.99 -16.34 3.41
N ALA A 92 -13.50 -15.59 2.42
CA ALA A 92 -13.87 -14.19 2.53
C ALA A 92 -15.31 -13.95 2.06
N PRO A 93 -15.97 -12.84 2.43
CA PRO A 93 -17.32 -12.54 1.95
C PRO A 93 -17.43 -12.58 0.43
N VAL A 94 -18.54 -13.15 -0.06
CA VAL A 94 -18.82 -13.20 -1.50
C VAL A 94 -18.84 -11.77 -2.08
N GLY A 95 -17.95 -11.53 -3.05
CA GLY A 95 -17.79 -10.23 -3.70
C GLY A 95 -16.79 -9.28 -3.02
N SER A 96 -16.07 -9.70 -1.98
CA SER A 96 -14.87 -8.98 -1.53
C SER A 96 -13.78 -9.02 -2.61
N LYS A 97 -13.02 -7.93 -2.71
CA LYS A 97 -11.94 -7.79 -3.69
C LYS A 97 -10.72 -7.19 -3.01
N PHE A 98 -9.79 -8.04 -2.61
CA PHE A 98 -8.53 -7.62 -2.00
C PHE A 98 -7.53 -7.22 -3.09
N ILE A 99 -7.04 -5.99 -3.01
CA ILE A 99 -5.96 -5.47 -3.86
C ILE A 99 -4.77 -5.11 -2.99
N GLU A 100 -3.55 -5.26 -3.51
CA GLU A 100 -2.37 -4.85 -2.77
C GLU A 100 -2.39 -3.34 -2.52
N TYR A 101 -2.36 -2.98 -1.24
CA TYR A 101 -2.22 -1.59 -0.77
C TYR A 101 -0.75 -1.24 -0.61
N THR A 102 0.02 -2.12 0.04
CA THR A 102 1.47 -2.00 0.17
C THR A 102 2.10 -3.35 0.51
N SER A 103 3.36 -3.54 0.14
CA SER A 103 4.13 -4.73 0.51
C SER A 103 5.60 -4.36 0.76
N MET A 104 6.27 -5.22 1.52
CA MET A 104 7.70 -5.25 1.70
C MET A 104 8.16 -6.70 1.55
N PRO A 105 8.99 -7.04 0.55
CA PRO A 105 9.50 -8.39 0.42
C PRO A 105 10.43 -8.75 1.59
N SER A 106 10.57 -10.04 1.85
CA SER A 106 11.57 -10.52 2.81
C SER A 106 12.98 -10.27 2.25
N TYR A 107 13.91 -9.79 3.09
CA TYR A 107 15.29 -9.53 2.68
C TYR A 107 16.27 -10.08 3.72
N ALA A 108 17.07 -11.08 3.32
CA ALA A 108 17.98 -11.81 4.21
C ALA A 108 17.24 -12.33 5.46
N ASN A 109 17.55 -11.78 6.65
CA ASN A 109 16.91 -12.15 7.91
C ASN A 109 15.77 -11.21 8.32
N ILE A 110 15.44 -10.23 7.48
CA ILE A 110 14.36 -9.26 7.72
C ILE A 110 13.11 -9.84 7.06
N GLY A 111 12.11 -10.18 7.88
CA GLY A 111 10.81 -10.65 7.39
C GLY A 111 10.12 -9.61 6.50
N GLY A 112 9.14 -10.05 5.71
CA GLY A 112 8.35 -9.23 4.81
C GLY A 112 6.93 -9.03 5.31
N PHE A 113 6.17 -8.19 4.62
CA PHE A 113 4.72 -8.10 4.78
C PHE A 113 4.02 -7.75 3.47
N ILE A 114 2.75 -8.09 3.37
CA ILE A 114 1.82 -7.62 2.35
C ILE A 114 0.58 -7.14 3.08
N LEU A 115 0.10 -5.95 2.75
CA LEU A 115 -1.19 -5.40 3.17
C LEU A 115 -2.08 -5.27 1.94
N LEU A 116 -3.26 -5.88 2.03
CA LEU A 116 -4.29 -5.87 1.01
C LEU A 116 -5.49 -5.08 1.51
N GLU A 117 -6.04 -4.20 0.68
CA GLU A 117 -7.26 -3.44 0.94
C GLU A 117 -8.45 -4.12 0.24
N ASN A 118 -9.56 -4.29 0.94
CA ASN A 118 -10.81 -4.74 0.34
C ASN A 118 -11.54 -3.57 -0.32
N VAL A 119 -11.51 -3.54 -1.65
CA VAL A 119 -12.24 -2.54 -2.46
C VAL A 119 -13.57 -3.09 -3.02
N GLY A 120 -13.96 -4.30 -2.61
CA GLY A 120 -15.18 -4.96 -3.04
C GLY A 120 -16.34 -4.78 -2.06
N ASN A 121 -17.28 -5.72 -2.08
CA ASN A 121 -18.34 -5.79 -1.07
C ASN A 121 -17.74 -6.02 0.32
N TYR A 122 -18.49 -5.59 1.34
CA TYR A 122 -18.14 -5.75 2.75
C TYR A 122 -16.82 -5.05 3.15
N SER A 123 -16.47 -3.96 2.47
CA SER A 123 -15.24 -3.18 2.68
C SER A 123 -15.19 -2.43 4.02
N GLN A 124 -16.27 -2.43 4.82
CA GLN A 124 -16.25 -1.91 6.19
C GLN A 124 -16.13 -3.05 7.22
N GLU A 125 -16.77 -4.18 6.93
CA GLU A 125 -16.80 -5.39 7.75
C GLU A 125 -15.43 -6.09 7.75
N VAL A 126 -14.73 -6.05 6.62
CA VAL A 126 -13.31 -6.40 6.47
C VAL A 126 -12.69 -5.47 5.44
N PHE A 127 -11.89 -4.52 5.90
CA PHE A 127 -11.27 -3.51 5.02
C PHE A 127 -9.81 -3.82 4.71
N MET A 128 -9.12 -4.58 5.57
CA MET A 128 -7.71 -4.89 5.39
C MET A 128 -7.40 -6.35 5.73
N LEU A 129 -6.54 -6.96 4.91
CA LEU A 129 -5.92 -8.27 5.12
C LEU A 129 -4.40 -8.10 5.01
N GLY A 130 -3.70 -8.36 6.10
CA GLY A 130 -2.25 -8.36 6.19
C GLY A 130 -1.70 -9.76 6.32
N VAL A 131 -0.55 -10.01 5.71
CA VAL A 131 0.26 -11.21 5.91
C VAL A 131 1.69 -10.77 6.14
N SER A 132 2.34 -11.27 7.18
CA SER A 132 3.72 -10.90 7.49
C SER A 132 4.52 -12.03 8.08
N THR A 133 5.82 -12.07 7.79
CA THR A 133 6.80 -12.93 8.49
C THR A 133 7.56 -12.16 9.58
N LEU A 134 7.19 -10.90 9.83
CA LEU A 134 7.71 -10.11 10.92
C LEU A 134 6.90 -10.40 12.19
N GLU A 135 7.60 -10.58 13.30
CA GLU A 135 6.98 -10.47 14.61
C GLU A 135 6.72 -8.99 14.91
N PHE A 136 5.49 -8.53 14.68
CA PHE A 136 5.07 -7.21 15.14
C PHE A 136 4.88 -7.26 16.66
N SER A 137 5.68 -6.48 17.39
CA SER A 137 5.68 -6.58 18.85
C SER A 137 4.42 -6.02 19.50
N LEU A 138 3.71 -5.06 18.89
CA LEU A 138 2.50 -4.46 19.46
C LEU A 138 1.59 -3.84 18.36
N PRO A 139 0.25 -3.90 18.53
CA PRO A 139 -0.68 -3.15 17.68
C PRO A 139 -0.51 -1.62 17.89
N PRO A 140 -1.09 -0.78 17.03
CA PRO A 140 -1.12 0.67 17.24
C PRO A 140 -1.68 1.04 18.62
N SER A 141 -1.15 2.11 19.23
CA SER A 141 -1.44 2.49 20.63
C SER A 141 -2.92 2.77 20.95
N ASN A 142 -3.75 2.94 19.93
CA ASN A 142 -5.20 3.16 20.01
C ASN A 142 -6.01 1.85 19.99
N PHE A 143 -5.36 0.69 19.95
CA PHE A 143 -5.99 -0.62 20.07
C PHE A 143 -5.67 -1.26 21.41
N ALA A 144 -6.70 -1.74 22.11
CA ALA A 144 -6.56 -2.50 23.34
C ALA A 144 -6.71 -4.00 23.04
N LEU A 145 -5.85 -4.84 23.60
CA LEU A 145 -6.03 -6.30 23.55
C LEU A 145 -7.27 -6.67 24.37
N VAL A 146 -8.26 -7.30 23.73
CA VAL A 146 -9.53 -7.71 24.35
C VAL A 146 -9.66 -9.22 24.51
N ASP A 147 -8.94 -9.99 23.69
CA ASP A 147 -8.85 -11.45 23.79
C ASP A 147 -7.50 -11.90 23.21
N GLY A 148 -6.86 -12.90 23.79
CA GLY A 148 -5.48 -13.27 23.43
C GLY A 148 -5.01 -14.63 23.93
N GLU A 149 -5.91 -15.56 24.23
CA GLU A 149 -5.52 -16.94 24.56
C GLU A 149 -5.47 -17.81 23.29
N GLY A 150 -4.30 -18.40 22.99
CA GLY A 150 -4.09 -19.30 21.86
C GLY A 150 -3.30 -18.70 20.71
N ASP A 151 -3.57 -19.14 19.48
CA ASP A 151 -2.94 -18.67 18.25
C ASP A 151 -3.60 -17.42 17.65
N ILE A 152 -4.73 -16.97 18.23
CA ILE A 152 -5.48 -15.78 17.80
C ILE A 152 -5.39 -14.67 18.86
N LYS A 153 -5.15 -13.45 18.41
CA LYS A 153 -5.21 -12.23 19.22
C LYS A 153 -6.25 -11.28 18.65
N ILE A 154 -7.00 -10.63 19.53
CA ILE A 154 -8.07 -9.71 19.15
C ILE A 154 -7.82 -8.38 19.86
N TYR A 155 -7.73 -7.34 19.08
CA TYR A 155 -7.61 -5.98 19.56
C TYR A 155 -8.81 -5.16 19.11
N GLU A 156 -9.21 -4.21 19.94
CA GLU A 156 -10.34 -3.33 19.70
C GLU A 156 -9.91 -1.87 19.83
N ASN A 157 -10.35 -1.04 18.88
CA ASN A 157 -10.43 0.40 19.03
C ASN A 157 -11.89 0.80 19.18
N SER A 158 -12.35 0.88 20.43
CA SER A 158 -13.74 1.22 20.76
C SER A 158 -14.15 2.63 20.33
N SER A 159 -13.20 3.53 20.08
CA SER A 159 -13.52 4.91 19.64
C SER A 159 -14.07 4.97 18.22
N VAL A 160 -13.77 3.96 17.40
CA VAL A 160 -14.19 3.90 15.99
C VAL A 160 -14.84 2.57 15.62
N ASN A 161 -15.20 1.74 16.61
CA ASN A 161 -15.78 0.40 16.43
C ASN A 161 -14.99 -0.44 15.41
N LEU A 162 -13.71 -0.62 15.69
CA LEU A 162 -12.78 -1.30 14.79
C LEU A 162 -12.05 -2.41 15.53
N TYR A 163 -11.95 -3.57 14.89
CA TYR A 163 -11.25 -4.74 15.39
C TYR A 163 -10.02 -5.03 14.52
N LEU A 164 -8.96 -5.50 15.17
CA LEU A 164 -7.81 -6.13 14.55
C LEU A 164 -7.75 -7.56 15.08
N VAL A 165 -7.85 -8.54 14.19
CA VAL A 165 -7.76 -9.97 14.54
C VAL A 165 -6.50 -10.53 13.91
N GLU A 166 -5.59 -10.99 14.75
CA GLU A 166 -4.33 -11.57 14.30
C GLU A 166 -4.29 -13.07 14.57
N ARG A 167 -3.66 -13.83 13.69
CA ARG A 167 -3.37 -15.25 13.91
C ARG A 167 -2.01 -15.60 13.35
N THR A 168 -1.21 -16.34 14.13
CA THR A 168 0.10 -16.81 13.68
C THR A 168 0.06 -18.30 13.31
N ILE A 169 0.45 -18.64 12.08
CA ILE A 169 0.49 -20.01 11.57
C ILE A 169 1.83 -20.21 10.87
N ASP A 170 2.61 -21.25 11.21
CA ASP A 170 3.88 -21.61 10.56
C ASP A 170 4.87 -20.43 10.33
N GLY A 171 4.93 -19.46 11.25
CA GLY A 171 5.82 -18.30 11.16
C GLY A 171 5.27 -17.09 10.39
N TYR A 172 4.00 -17.12 10.00
CA TYR A 172 3.29 -16.01 9.37
C TYR A 172 2.24 -15.46 10.32
N THR A 173 2.21 -14.15 10.47
CA THR A 173 1.14 -13.41 11.13
C THR A 173 0.16 -12.94 10.06
N PHE A 174 -1.06 -13.46 10.13
CA PHE A 174 -2.20 -12.96 9.37
C PHE A 174 -2.94 -11.94 10.22
N SER A 175 -3.27 -10.78 9.66
CA SER A 175 -3.95 -9.70 10.35
C SER A 175 -5.19 -9.31 9.55
N LEU A 176 -6.36 -9.29 10.17
CA LEU A 176 -7.60 -8.82 9.55
C LEU A 176 -8.12 -7.61 10.32
N MET A 177 -8.57 -6.59 9.58
CA MET A 177 -9.10 -5.37 10.18
C MET A 177 -10.48 -5.03 9.62
N GLY A 178 -11.42 -4.68 10.49
CA GLY A 178 -12.82 -4.49 10.13
C GLY A 178 -13.72 -4.17 11.33
N ASN A 179 -14.98 -3.85 11.07
CA ASN A 179 -15.96 -3.52 12.12
C ASN A 179 -16.86 -4.70 12.54
N ASN A 180 -16.68 -5.89 11.94
CA ASN A 180 -17.50 -7.08 12.20
C ASN A 180 -16.66 -8.24 12.77
N LEU A 181 -16.55 -8.31 14.09
CA LEU A 181 -15.69 -9.28 14.79
C LEU A 181 -15.99 -10.75 14.43
N ASP A 182 -17.27 -11.13 14.34
CA ASP A 182 -17.67 -12.51 14.04
C ASP A 182 -17.24 -12.93 12.63
N LEU A 183 -17.35 -12.02 11.65
CA LEU A 183 -16.84 -12.25 10.31
C LEU A 183 -15.31 -12.40 10.32
N LEU A 184 -14.58 -11.48 10.97
CA LEU A 184 -13.12 -11.53 11.02
C LEU A 184 -12.64 -12.84 11.68
N LYS A 185 -13.32 -13.31 12.72
CA LYS A 185 -13.06 -14.62 13.34
C LYS A 185 -13.29 -15.78 12.39
N LYS A 186 -14.37 -15.78 11.60
CA LYS A 186 -14.63 -16.83 10.59
C LYS A 186 -13.53 -16.84 9.52
N MET A 187 -13.14 -15.67 9.02
CA MET A 187 -12.09 -15.53 8.01
C MET A 187 -10.71 -15.96 8.53
N ILE A 188 -10.29 -15.48 9.70
CA ILE A 188 -8.95 -15.80 10.22
C ILE A 188 -8.78 -17.31 10.52
N ASN A 189 -9.89 -17.97 10.88
CA ASN A 189 -9.88 -19.40 11.15
C ASN A 189 -9.82 -20.26 9.89
N SER A 190 -10.26 -19.75 8.74
CA SER A 190 -10.24 -20.45 7.45
C SER A 190 -8.91 -20.31 6.69
N VAL A 191 -7.95 -19.57 7.23
CA VAL A 191 -6.63 -19.44 6.62
C VAL A 191 -5.94 -20.79 6.51
N GLU A 192 -5.55 -21.14 5.29
CA GLU A 192 -4.75 -22.32 4.96
C GLU A 192 -3.54 -21.92 4.11
N ILE A 193 -2.34 -22.30 4.53
CA ILE A 193 -1.12 -22.11 3.75
C ILE A 193 -1.06 -23.18 2.65
N THR A 194 -1.03 -22.75 1.38
CA THR A 194 -1.12 -23.63 0.20
C THR A 194 0.25 -24.00 -0.37
N ASP A 195 1.29 -23.20 -0.15
CA ASP A 195 2.67 -23.52 -0.54
C ASP A 195 3.68 -23.12 0.55
N LYS A 196 4.18 -24.12 1.29
CA LYS A 196 5.20 -23.94 2.33
C LYS A 196 6.61 -23.74 1.77
N ASN A 197 6.85 -24.12 0.51
CA ASN A 197 8.17 -24.13 -0.15
C ASN A 197 8.42 -22.91 -1.05
N ALA A 198 7.37 -22.22 -1.49
CA ALA A 198 7.49 -20.88 -2.10
C ALA A 198 8.24 -19.90 -1.17
N LEU A 199 8.24 -20.16 0.14
CA LEU A 199 8.78 -19.25 1.14
C LEU A 199 10.23 -19.48 1.59
N ALA A 200 10.87 -20.59 1.23
CA ALA A 200 12.32 -20.74 1.34
C ALA A 200 13.06 -20.20 0.10
N LYS A 201 12.34 -20.01 -1.03
CA LYS A 201 12.92 -19.63 -2.31
C LYS A 201 13.24 -18.13 -2.47
N GLN A 202 12.92 -17.30 -1.49
CA GLN A 202 13.51 -15.95 -1.38
C GLN A 202 14.79 -15.91 -0.52
N SER A 203 15.27 -17.06 0.00
CA SER A 203 16.50 -17.13 0.82
C SER A 203 17.50 -18.23 0.42
N SER A 204 17.30 -18.95 -0.68
CA SER A 204 18.31 -19.91 -1.15
C SER A 204 18.49 -19.91 -2.67
N SER A 205 19.35 -19.00 -3.13
CA SER A 205 20.16 -19.22 -4.33
C SER A 205 21.59 -18.79 -4.06
N GLN A 206 22.26 -19.45 -3.10
CA GLN A 206 23.71 -19.62 -3.18
C GLN A 206 24.13 -21.03 -2.74
N SER A 207 24.66 -21.73 -3.74
CA SER A 207 25.73 -22.74 -3.66
C SER A 207 25.50 -23.99 -2.79
N THR A 208 25.17 -25.07 -3.47
CA THR A 208 25.85 -26.35 -3.23
C THR A 208 26.60 -26.77 -4.48
N SER A 209 27.92 -26.59 -4.45
CA SER A 209 28.85 -27.23 -5.38
C SER A 209 28.71 -28.75 -5.25
N ASN A 210 28.43 -29.43 -6.35
CA ASN A 210 28.83 -30.81 -6.53
C ASN A 210 29.53 -30.93 -7.88
N ASN A 211 30.84 -31.14 -7.83
CA ASN A 211 31.67 -31.50 -8.96
C ASN A 211 31.29 -32.91 -9.44
N ASN A 212 30.75 -33.01 -10.66
CA ASN A 212 31.33 -33.91 -11.66
C ASN A 212 30.82 -33.58 -13.08
N PRO A 213 31.66 -33.76 -14.12
CA PRO A 213 31.39 -33.22 -15.43
C PRO A 213 30.60 -34.21 -16.27
N THR A 214 29.50 -33.79 -16.88
CA THR A 214 29.12 -34.35 -18.18
C THR A 214 28.34 -33.32 -18.99
N SER A 215 28.87 -33.09 -20.17
CA SER A 215 28.48 -32.09 -21.17
C SER A 215 27.06 -32.29 -21.70
N SER A 216 26.26 -31.23 -21.74
CA SER A 216 25.33 -30.97 -22.84
C SER A 216 24.88 -29.51 -22.83
N SER A 217 25.14 -28.83 -23.95
CA SER A 217 24.87 -27.44 -24.27
C SER A 217 23.39 -27.07 -24.27
N ASN A 218 23.02 -26.04 -23.51
CA ASN A 218 21.94 -25.08 -23.79
C ASN A 218 22.36 -23.74 -23.14
N PRO A 219 22.19 -22.58 -23.80
CA PRO A 219 22.53 -21.30 -23.19
C PRO A 219 21.44 -20.96 -22.18
N THR A 220 21.65 -21.34 -20.93
CA THR A 220 20.86 -20.84 -19.80
C THR A 220 21.27 -19.38 -19.63
N SER A 221 20.43 -18.44 -20.08
CA SER A 221 20.62 -17.02 -19.76
C SER A 221 20.70 -16.90 -18.23
N SER A 222 21.70 -16.18 -17.74
CA SER A 222 21.77 -15.81 -16.33
C SER A 222 20.42 -15.17 -15.90
N PRO A 223 19.99 -15.30 -14.63
CA PRO A 223 18.80 -14.62 -14.17
C PRO A 223 19.02 -13.10 -14.19
N LEU A 224 18.08 -12.37 -14.78
CA LEU A 224 18.11 -10.91 -14.88
C LEU A 224 17.88 -10.29 -13.49
N THR A 225 18.96 -9.87 -12.84
CA THR A 225 18.96 -9.38 -11.45
C THR A 225 19.47 -7.95 -11.39
N ILE A 226 18.94 -7.14 -10.47
CA ILE A 226 19.38 -5.76 -10.24
C ILE A 226 20.62 -5.82 -9.35
N GLN A 227 21.77 -5.49 -9.92
CA GLN A 227 23.07 -5.53 -9.25
C GLN A 227 23.45 -4.19 -8.60
N GLY A 228 22.71 -3.13 -8.92
CA GLY A 228 22.88 -1.78 -8.39
C GLY A 228 22.33 -0.74 -9.35
N GLY A 229 22.59 0.53 -9.09
CA GLY A 229 22.21 1.57 -10.03
C GLY A 229 22.39 2.98 -9.49
N SER A 230 21.76 3.92 -10.16
CA SER A 230 21.74 5.31 -9.74
C SER A 230 20.44 6.02 -10.10
N PHE A 231 20.05 6.96 -9.25
CA PHE A 231 19.01 7.95 -9.53
C PHE A 231 19.63 9.34 -9.57
N SER A 232 19.24 10.14 -10.56
CA SER A 232 19.73 11.50 -10.74
C SER A 232 18.57 12.45 -10.99
N THR A 233 18.45 13.49 -10.16
CA THR A 233 17.45 14.56 -10.37
C THR A 233 18.15 15.91 -10.33
N GLY A 234 17.97 16.71 -11.38
CA GLY A 234 18.48 18.08 -11.41
C GLY A 234 17.71 19.03 -10.49
N SER A 235 18.22 20.24 -10.29
CA SER A 235 17.64 21.23 -9.37
C SER A 235 16.52 22.10 -9.94
N GLY A 236 16.23 21.98 -11.24
CA GLY A 236 15.20 22.71 -11.96
C GLY A 236 13.81 22.09 -11.81
N LEU A 237 12.76 22.92 -11.88
CA LEU A 237 11.36 22.47 -11.77
C LEU A 237 10.90 21.58 -12.94
N SER A 238 11.61 21.64 -14.06
CA SER A 238 11.39 20.80 -15.24
C SER A 238 12.25 19.53 -15.23
N ASP A 239 13.13 19.36 -14.24
CA ASP A 239 14.09 18.27 -14.25
C ASP A 239 13.40 16.98 -13.86
N LYS A 240 13.56 15.98 -14.72
CA LYS A 240 13.06 14.62 -14.51
C LYS A 240 14.05 13.84 -13.67
N THR A 241 13.56 12.79 -13.01
CA THR A 241 14.45 11.83 -12.35
C THR A 241 14.88 10.80 -13.38
N GLU A 242 16.17 10.72 -13.62
CA GLU A 242 16.80 9.70 -14.44
C GLU A 242 17.22 8.52 -13.55
N ALA A 243 16.93 7.31 -13.99
CA ALA A 243 17.39 6.08 -13.37
C ALA A 243 18.27 5.29 -14.35
N SER A 244 19.41 4.82 -13.85
CA SER A 244 20.33 3.94 -14.53
C SER A 244 20.48 2.68 -13.69
N ILE A 245 19.91 1.56 -14.14
CA ILE A 245 19.85 0.31 -13.37
C ILE A 245 20.82 -0.69 -13.98
N TYR A 246 21.78 -1.16 -13.19
CA TYR A 246 22.75 -2.15 -13.62
C TYR A 246 22.19 -3.56 -13.41
N VAL A 247 22.11 -4.33 -14.50
CA VAL A 247 21.64 -5.72 -14.47
C VAL A 247 22.69 -6.74 -14.92
N GLY A 248 23.87 -6.26 -15.33
CA GLY A 248 24.96 -7.09 -15.82
C GLY A 248 25.17 -6.98 -17.34
N SER A 249 26.42 -6.92 -17.78
CA SER A 249 26.79 -6.80 -19.20
C SER A 249 26.45 -8.03 -20.03
N GLU A 250 26.27 -9.18 -19.39
CA GLU A 250 25.82 -10.43 -19.98
C GLU A 250 24.41 -10.33 -20.57
N HIS A 251 23.61 -9.36 -20.11
CA HIS A 251 22.26 -9.09 -20.59
C HIS A 251 22.21 -8.05 -21.72
N ALA A 252 23.37 -7.58 -22.22
CA ALA A 252 23.42 -6.55 -23.26
C ALA A 252 22.58 -6.93 -24.49
N GLY A 253 21.70 -6.01 -24.91
CA GLY A 253 20.78 -6.20 -26.03
C GLY A 253 19.45 -6.88 -25.68
N GLU A 254 19.28 -7.39 -24.45
CA GLU A 254 18.00 -7.95 -24.02
C GLU A 254 16.92 -6.88 -23.92
N LYS A 255 15.69 -7.24 -24.33
CA LYS A 255 14.50 -6.41 -24.14
C LYS A 255 13.86 -6.72 -22.81
N VAL A 256 13.65 -5.69 -22.02
CA VAL A 256 13.12 -5.78 -20.66
C VAL A 256 12.01 -4.76 -20.49
N THR A 257 11.13 -4.99 -19.52
CA THR A 257 10.21 -3.96 -19.04
C THR A 257 10.69 -3.51 -17.66
N ILE A 258 10.81 -2.20 -17.46
CA ILE A 258 11.16 -1.62 -16.17
C ILE A 258 9.99 -0.80 -15.65
N GLN A 259 9.73 -0.91 -14.35
CA GLN A 259 8.72 -0.13 -13.65
C GLN A 259 9.37 0.47 -12.41
N ILE A 260 9.23 1.79 -12.22
CA ILE A 260 9.79 2.46 -11.05
C ILE A 260 8.71 3.27 -10.37
N TYR A 261 8.48 2.97 -9.09
CA TYR A 261 7.65 3.77 -8.19
C TYR A 261 8.55 4.74 -7.44
N TYR A 262 8.20 6.02 -7.44
CA TYR A 262 8.86 7.05 -6.66
C TYR A 262 7.93 7.54 -5.58
N SER A 263 8.45 7.76 -4.37
CA SER A 263 7.67 8.36 -3.29
C SER A 263 8.46 9.43 -2.55
N ARG A 264 7.71 10.26 -1.83
CA ARG A 264 8.23 11.29 -0.93
C ARG A 264 7.45 11.24 0.37
N ASP A 265 8.14 11.06 1.49
CA ASP A 265 7.54 11.03 2.83
C ASP A 265 6.34 10.06 2.90
N GLY A 266 6.45 8.90 2.24
CA GLY A 266 5.40 7.87 2.14
C GLY A 266 4.27 8.17 1.14
N ASN A 267 4.30 9.29 0.42
CA ASN A 267 3.30 9.62 -0.61
C ASN A 267 3.85 9.33 -2.00
N SER A 268 3.03 8.69 -2.83
CA SER A 268 3.45 8.40 -4.20
C SER A 268 3.64 9.67 -5.04
N LEU A 269 4.72 9.72 -5.80
CA LEU A 269 5.01 10.76 -6.80
C LEU A 269 4.58 10.35 -8.21
N ASN A 270 4.35 9.05 -8.45
CA ASN A 270 3.92 8.53 -9.75
C ASN A 270 3.05 7.27 -9.62
N SER A 271 2.53 6.81 -10.75
CA SER A 271 1.73 5.56 -10.83
C SER A 271 2.57 4.31 -11.09
N GLY A 272 3.90 4.43 -11.23
CA GLY A 272 4.78 3.33 -11.64
C GLY A 272 4.47 2.82 -13.05
N ASN A 273 4.73 3.62 -14.08
CA ASN A 273 4.48 3.18 -15.45
C ASN A 273 5.48 2.09 -15.87
N MET A 274 4.98 1.04 -16.52
CA MET A 274 5.81 0.03 -17.17
C MET A 274 6.38 0.58 -18.48
N VAL A 275 7.71 0.55 -18.62
CA VAL A 275 8.42 1.09 -19.78
C VAL A 275 9.31 0.01 -20.38
N GLN A 276 9.15 -0.28 -21.66
CA GLN A 276 10.04 -1.20 -22.37
C GLN A 276 11.38 -0.51 -22.68
N LYS A 277 12.47 -1.23 -22.41
CA LYS A 277 13.85 -0.79 -22.62
C LYS A 277 14.71 -1.94 -23.15
N THR A 278 15.87 -1.56 -23.67
CA THR A 278 16.92 -2.50 -24.03
C THR A 278 18.09 -2.28 -23.09
N VAL A 279 18.67 -3.36 -22.57
CA VAL A 279 19.90 -3.30 -21.79
C VAL A 279 21.03 -2.85 -22.72
N ASP A 280 21.78 -1.82 -22.34
CA ASP A 280 22.86 -1.29 -23.14
C ASP A 280 24.08 -2.23 -23.17
N SER A 281 25.11 -1.88 -23.95
CA SER A 281 26.34 -2.68 -24.06
C SER A 281 27.12 -2.83 -22.75
N SER A 282 26.86 -1.95 -21.79
CA SER A 282 27.51 -1.91 -20.49
C SER A 282 26.70 -2.63 -19.42
N GLY A 283 25.51 -3.14 -19.74
CA GLY A 283 24.62 -3.83 -18.80
C GLY A 283 23.62 -2.94 -18.06
N TYR A 284 23.36 -1.73 -18.57
CA TYR A 284 22.47 -0.76 -17.92
C TYR A 284 21.13 -0.60 -18.64
N ILE A 285 20.09 -0.36 -17.83
CA ILE A 285 18.77 0.07 -18.27
C ILE A 285 18.61 1.54 -17.88
N HIS A 286 18.39 2.41 -18.87
CA HIS A 286 18.20 3.85 -18.65
C HIS A 286 16.75 4.27 -18.84
N VAL A 287 16.15 4.88 -17.82
CA VAL A 287 14.77 5.36 -17.85
C VAL A 287 14.63 6.72 -17.17
N ASN A 288 13.94 7.64 -17.82
CA ASN A 288 13.54 8.90 -17.23
C ASN A 288 12.12 8.77 -16.67
N SER A 289 11.85 9.45 -15.56
CA SER A 289 10.48 9.65 -15.09
C SER A 289 9.62 10.27 -16.18
N ALA A 290 8.34 9.88 -16.25
CA ALA A 290 7.42 10.44 -17.23
C ALA A 290 7.27 11.96 -17.04
N ASP A 291 7.19 12.39 -15.79
CA ASP A 291 6.99 13.78 -15.37
C ASP A 291 8.15 14.27 -14.50
N SER A 292 8.33 15.59 -14.43
CA SER A 292 9.13 16.18 -13.35
C SER A 292 8.29 16.24 -12.08
N TYR A 293 8.94 16.03 -10.93
CA TYR A 293 8.26 16.01 -9.65
C TYR A 293 8.43 17.33 -8.92
N LYS A 294 7.41 17.69 -8.15
CA LYS A 294 7.48 18.85 -7.25
C LYS A 294 8.48 18.66 -6.11
N TYR A 295 8.74 17.41 -5.72
CA TYR A 295 9.65 17.03 -4.64
C TYR A 295 10.65 16.01 -5.15
N TYR A 296 11.88 16.05 -4.62
CA TYR A 296 12.84 14.97 -4.83
C TYR A 296 12.30 13.69 -4.18
N PRO A 297 12.38 12.54 -4.84
CA PRO A 297 12.05 11.27 -4.20
C PRO A 297 13.02 11.02 -3.04
N ASP A 298 12.52 10.47 -1.94
CA ASP A 298 13.33 9.90 -0.85
C ASP A 298 13.25 8.38 -0.80
N TYR A 299 12.47 7.78 -1.70
CA TYR A 299 12.34 6.36 -1.83
C TYR A 299 11.93 5.98 -3.25
N ALA A 300 12.47 4.87 -3.75
CA ALA A 300 12.06 4.27 -5.00
C ALA A 300 11.98 2.75 -4.90
N THR A 301 11.03 2.15 -5.61
CA THR A 301 11.00 0.70 -5.85
C THR A 301 11.15 0.44 -7.34
N VAL A 302 12.15 -0.35 -7.72
CA VAL A 302 12.49 -0.70 -9.10
C VAL A 302 12.11 -2.15 -9.33
N ASN A 303 11.23 -2.39 -10.29
CA ASN A 303 10.87 -3.73 -10.75
C ASN A 303 11.39 -3.92 -12.18
N VAL A 304 12.04 -5.05 -12.44
CA VAL A 304 12.50 -5.45 -13.77
C VAL A 304 11.77 -6.73 -14.17
N TYR A 305 11.21 -6.73 -15.37
CA TYR A 305 10.48 -7.84 -15.96
C TYR A 305 11.17 -8.29 -17.25
N ASP A 306 11.07 -9.58 -17.54
CA ASP A 306 11.54 -10.14 -18.81
C ASP A 306 10.65 -9.70 -19.99
N SER A 307 11.05 -10.09 -21.21
CA SER A 307 10.28 -9.80 -22.43
C SER A 307 8.89 -10.46 -22.49
N SER A 308 8.63 -11.45 -21.64
CA SER A 308 7.33 -12.14 -21.51
C SER A 308 6.43 -11.49 -20.47
N GLY A 309 6.93 -10.48 -19.74
CA GLY A 309 6.20 -9.76 -18.69
C GLY A 309 6.30 -10.41 -17.31
N ASN A 310 7.18 -11.40 -17.11
CA ASN A 310 7.38 -12.00 -15.80
C ASN A 310 8.34 -11.15 -14.97
N LEU A 311 7.98 -10.86 -13.71
CA LEU A 311 8.85 -10.15 -12.78
C LEU A 311 10.11 -10.99 -12.54
N GLN A 312 11.28 -10.39 -12.76
CA GLN A 312 12.58 -11.02 -12.56
C GLN A 312 13.21 -10.59 -11.24
N ASP A 313 13.16 -9.29 -10.94
CA ASP A 313 13.72 -8.75 -9.71
C ASP A 313 13.04 -7.45 -9.26
N SER A 314 13.11 -7.16 -7.97
CA SER A 314 12.58 -5.96 -7.34
C SER A 314 13.52 -5.45 -6.25
N VAL A 315 13.96 -4.20 -6.37
CA VAL A 315 14.83 -3.55 -5.38
C VAL A 315 14.18 -2.26 -4.88
N SER A 316 14.19 -2.09 -3.56
CA SER A 316 13.78 -0.87 -2.88
C SER A 316 14.99 -0.05 -2.45
N VAL A 317 14.95 1.25 -2.72
CA VAL A 317 16.08 2.16 -2.60
C VAL A 317 15.66 3.38 -1.78
N ASN A 318 16.36 3.61 -0.66
CA ASN A 318 16.25 4.86 0.09
C ASN A 318 17.12 5.93 -0.56
N LEU A 319 16.56 7.12 -0.76
CA LEU A 319 17.20 8.26 -1.38
C LEU A 319 17.25 9.43 -0.41
N SER A 320 18.30 10.24 -0.51
CA SER A 320 18.31 11.56 0.10
C SER A 320 17.47 12.50 -0.76
N PRO A 321 16.61 13.35 -0.17
CA PRO A 321 15.74 14.27 -0.90
C PRO A 321 16.48 15.52 -1.36
N THR A 322 17.52 15.31 -2.16
CA THR A 322 18.44 16.33 -2.67
C THR A 322 18.65 16.13 -4.15
N SER A 323 18.92 17.20 -4.88
CA SER A 323 19.36 17.12 -6.27
C SER A 323 20.72 16.43 -6.39
N GLY A 324 21.00 15.87 -7.56
CA GLY A 324 22.24 15.18 -7.89
C GLY A 324 22.05 13.68 -8.07
N THR A 325 23.15 12.98 -8.28
CA THR A 325 23.18 11.54 -8.49
C THR A 325 23.42 10.80 -7.19
N GLN A 326 22.64 9.75 -6.96
CA GLN A 326 22.74 8.86 -5.82
C GLN A 326 22.79 7.42 -6.32
N THR A 327 23.69 6.63 -5.77
CA THR A 327 23.94 5.24 -6.18
C THR A 327 23.54 4.28 -5.08
N PHE A 328 23.13 3.07 -5.47
CA PHE A 328 22.76 1.98 -4.57
C PHE A 328 23.29 0.65 -5.09
#